data_AF-A0AAW9F836-F1
#
_entry.id   AF-A0AAW9F836-F1
#
_cell.length_a   1.000
_cell.length_b   1.000
_cell.length_c   1.000
_cell.angle_alpha   90.00
_cell.angle_beta   90.00
_cell.angle_gamma   90.00
#
_symmetry.space_group_name_H-M   'P 1'
#
loop_
_entity.id
_entity.type
_entity.pdbx_description
1 polymer ?
#
loop_
_entity_poly.entity_id
_entity_poly.type
_entity_poly.pdbx_seq_one_letter_code
_entity_poly.pdbx_strand_id
1 'polypeptide(L)'
;MRGKELCDGFFLDPMKKLHEDMDTSLVEEVDRDSDLTAYTAYIADEISDDEDDAPTGAVMEILFSKRKRLAAMRYDNPDISEAFIEWVSCDSPAKALIEWRKKVVAKYTVIKGDISQIVNQRSAL
;
A
#
# COMPACT_ATOMS: atom_id res chain seq x y z
N MET A 1 -2.76 -18.52 18.32
CA MET A 1 -2.73 -17.97 16.96
C MET A 1 -1.81 -16.76 17.01
N ARG A 2 -0.68 -16.75 16.28
CA ARG A 2 0.04 -15.49 16.05
C ARG A 2 -0.89 -14.62 15.22
N GLY A 3 -1.16 -13.39 15.65
CA GLY A 3 -1.88 -12.44 14.81
C GLY A 3 -1.04 -12.19 13.57
N LYS A 4 -1.55 -12.51 12.37
CA LYS A 4 -0.88 -12.14 11.12
C LYS A 4 -0.76 -10.62 11.09
N GLU A 5 0.45 -10.14 10.80
CA GLU A 5 0.75 -8.72 10.73
C GLU A 5 0.54 -8.23 9.30
N LEU A 6 0.30 -6.93 9.13
CA LEU A 6 0.22 -6.37 7.78
C LEU A 6 1.56 -6.50 7.06
N CYS A 7 1.49 -6.92 5.80
CA CYS A 7 2.66 -7.09 4.95
C CYS A 7 3.67 -8.08 5.54
N ASP A 8 3.22 -9.30 5.84
CA ASP A 8 4.05 -10.40 6.34
C ASP A 8 4.88 -11.08 5.25
N GLY A 9 4.81 -10.59 4.01
CA GLY A 9 5.60 -11.06 2.88
C GLY A 9 6.34 -9.95 2.11
N PHE A 10 6.70 -10.27 0.87
CA PHE A 10 7.24 -9.31 -0.09
C PHE A 10 6.39 -9.26 -1.37
N PHE A 11 6.37 -8.10 -2.01
CA PHE A 11 5.67 -7.90 -3.26
C PHE A 11 6.57 -8.24 -4.45
N LEU A 12 6.03 -8.99 -5.40
CA LEU A 12 6.63 -9.20 -6.71
C LEU A 12 6.71 -7.88 -7.50
N ASP A 13 7.48 -7.90 -8.59
CA ASP A 13 7.63 -6.73 -9.46
C ASP A 13 6.27 -6.27 -10.05
N PRO A 14 5.93 -4.97 -9.98
CA PRO A 14 4.67 -4.47 -10.51
C PRO A 14 4.50 -4.73 -12.01
N MET A 15 3.43 -5.43 -12.35
CA MET A 15 3.03 -5.72 -13.73
C MET A 15 2.02 -4.70 -14.23
N LYS A 16 2.27 -4.12 -15.41
CA LYS A 16 1.37 -3.12 -16.01
C LYS A 16 0.00 -3.72 -16.35
N LYS A 17 -1.07 -2.95 -16.12
CA LYS A 17 -2.47 -3.33 -16.40
C LYS A 17 -3.23 -2.22 -17.12
N LEU A 18 -4.46 -2.50 -17.53
CA LEU A 18 -5.42 -1.49 -17.98
C LEU A 18 -6.13 -0.88 -16.77
N HIS A 19 -6.65 0.34 -16.91
CA HIS A 19 -7.42 0.97 -15.82
C HIS A 19 -8.74 0.25 -15.55
N GLU A 20 -9.31 -0.43 -16.55
CA GLU A 20 -10.54 -1.23 -16.40
C GLU A 20 -10.33 -2.53 -15.61
N ASP A 21 -9.08 -2.96 -15.46
CA ASP A 21 -8.71 -4.13 -14.65
C ASP A 21 -8.50 -3.77 -13.17
N MET A 22 -8.58 -2.50 -12.81
CA MET A 22 -8.32 -2.00 -11.44
C MET A 22 -9.63 -1.90 -10.66
N ASP A 23 -9.55 -2.05 -9.33
CA ASP A 23 -10.69 -1.79 -8.47
C ASP A 23 -11.24 -0.37 -8.68
N THR A 24 -12.57 -0.28 -8.82
CA THR A 24 -13.26 0.97 -9.14
C THR A 24 -13.03 2.04 -8.07
N SER A 25 -12.90 1.66 -6.79
CA SER A 25 -12.63 2.62 -5.71
C SER A 25 -11.29 3.33 -5.87
N LEU A 26 -10.25 2.64 -6.38
CA LEU A 26 -8.95 3.23 -6.64
C LEU A 26 -9.00 4.17 -7.84
N VAL A 27 -9.72 3.78 -8.90
CA VAL A 27 -9.92 4.62 -10.09
C VAL A 27 -10.67 5.91 -9.72
N GLU A 28 -11.77 5.79 -8.98
CA GLU A 28 -12.57 6.94 -8.53
C GLU A 28 -11.80 7.86 -7.59
N GLU A 29 -10.96 7.32 -6.71
CA GLU A 29 -10.10 8.11 -5.83
C GLU A 29 -9.11 8.97 -6.64
N VAL A 30 -8.45 8.36 -7.63
CA VAL A 30 -7.51 9.09 -8.49
C VAL A 30 -8.23 10.13 -9.35
N ASP A 31 -9.39 9.81 -9.91
CA ASP A 31 -10.16 10.75 -10.74
C ASP A 31 -10.70 11.94 -9.94
N ARG A 32 -11.02 11.73 -8.66
CA ARG A 32 -11.47 12.80 -7.76
C ARG A 32 -10.34 13.75 -7.36
N ASP A 33 -9.17 13.20 -7.02
CA ASP A 33 -8.04 13.98 -6.50
C ASP A 33 -7.08 14.45 -7.61
N SER A 34 -7.17 13.88 -8.81
CA SER A 34 -6.18 14.02 -9.86
C SER A 34 -6.72 13.71 -11.26
N ASP A 35 -5.90 13.94 -12.28
CA ASP A 35 -6.22 13.57 -13.65
C ASP A 35 -5.78 12.12 -13.89
N LEU A 36 -6.74 11.19 -13.99
CA LEU A 36 -6.51 9.76 -14.20
C LEU A 36 -5.67 9.47 -15.44
N THR A 37 -5.77 10.28 -16.50
CA THR A 37 -5.01 10.07 -17.75
C THR A 37 -3.50 10.24 -17.57
N ALA A 38 -3.10 10.91 -16.48
CA ALA A 38 -1.69 11.06 -16.10
C ALA A 38 -1.11 9.83 -15.38
N TYR A 39 -1.92 8.79 -15.15
CA TYR A 39 -1.54 7.60 -14.40
C TYR A 39 -1.46 6.36 -15.30
N THR A 40 -0.69 5.40 -14.84
CA THR A 40 -0.56 4.08 -15.45
C THR A 40 -0.82 3.04 -14.36
N ALA A 41 -1.68 2.06 -14.66
CA ALA A 41 -2.03 0.97 -13.78
C ALA A 41 -0.96 -0.13 -13.71
N TYR A 42 -0.74 -0.63 -12.50
CA TYR A 42 0.07 -1.80 -12.20
C TYR A 42 -0.58 -2.63 -11.08
N ILE A 43 -0.24 -3.92 -11.05
CA ILE A 43 -0.58 -4.83 -9.95
C ILE A 43 0.69 -5.54 -9.49
N ALA A 44 0.83 -5.73 -8.19
CA ALA A 44 1.87 -6.57 -7.59
C ALA A 44 1.23 -7.53 -6.57
N ASP A 45 1.52 -8.82 -6.72
CA ASP A 45 1.07 -9.85 -5.79
C ASP A 45 2.06 -9.97 -4.61
N GLU A 46 1.56 -10.26 -3.43
CA GLU A 46 2.38 -10.56 -2.24
C GLU A 46 2.60 -12.06 -2.09
N ILE A 47 3.85 -12.42 -1.76
CA ILE A 47 4.25 -13.78 -1.45
C ILE A 47 4.89 -13.84 -0.06
N SER A 48 4.67 -14.96 0.64
CA SER A 48 5.09 -15.15 2.02
C SER A 48 6.62 -15.28 2.13
N ASP A 49 7.21 -14.58 3.11
CA ASP A 49 8.63 -14.75 3.46
C ASP A 49 8.90 -16.07 4.22
N ASP A 50 7.86 -16.68 4.82
CA ASP A 50 7.96 -17.83 5.72
C ASP A 50 7.57 -19.17 5.05
N GLU A 51 6.70 -19.15 4.04
CA GLU A 51 6.10 -20.35 3.44
C GLU A 51 6.56 -20.58 1.98
N ASP A 52 7.87 -20.73 1.74
CA ASP A 52 8.45 -21.09 0.43
C ASP A 52 7.93 -20.21 -0.73
N ASP A 53 7.86 -18.88 -0.50
CA ASP A 53 7.36 -17.91 -1.47
C ASP A 53 5.90 -18.17 -1.94
N ALA A 54 5.09 -18.85 -1.11
CA ALA A 54 3.70 -19.11 -1.42
C ALA A 54 2.88 -17.81 -1.53
N PRO A 55 1.91 -17.70 -2.47
CA PRO A 55 1.03 -16.56 -2.56
C PRO A 55 0.23 -16.35 -1.26
N THR A 56 0.28 -15.14 -0.69
CA THR A 56 -0.53 -14.79 0.49
C THR A 56 -1.99 -14.51 0.12
N GLY A 57 -2.25 -14.25 -1.17
CA GLY A 57 -3.53 -13.79 -1.67
C GLY A 57 -3.73 -12.27 -1.53
N ALA A 58 -2.78 -11.57 -0.91
CA ALA A 58 -2.81 -10.12 -0.86
C ALA A 58 -2.31 -9.51 -2.17
N VAL A 59 -2.96 -8.43 -2.58
CA VAL A 59 -2.74 -7.76 -3.86
C VAL A 59 -2.54 -6.27 -3.62
N MET A 60 -1.52 -5.73 -4.28
CA MET A 60 -1.31 -4.30 -4.38
C MET A 60 -1.67 -3.79 -5.77
N GLU A 61 -2.65 -2.92 -5.82
CA GLU A 61 -3.03 -2.17 -7.01
C GLU A 61 -2.41 -0.77 -6.98
N ILE A 62 -1.80 -0.35 -8.09
CA ILE A 62 -1.02 0.89 -8.17
C ILE A 62 -1.47 1.70 -9.38
N LEU A 63 -1.94 2.93 -9.14
CA LEU A 63 -2.01 3.96 -10.18
C LEU A 63 -0.83 4.90 -9.99
N PHE A 64 0.17 4.83 -10.90
CA PHE A 64 1.40 5.62 -10.82
C PHE A 64 1.47 6.69 -11.91
N SER A 65 1.80 7.93 -11.52
CA SER A 65 2.08 9.02 -12.45
C SER A 65 3.56 9.41 -12.44
N LYS A 66 4.25 9.11 -13.54
CA LYS A 66 5.65 9.54 -13.75
C LYS A 66 5.79 11.06 -13.74
N ARG A 67 4.82 11.78 -14.33
CA ARG A 67 4.82 13.25 -14.39
C ARG A 67 4.69 13.87 -13.00
N LYS A 68 3.83 13.29 -12.14
CA LYS A 68 3.56 13.82 -10.80
C LYS A 68 4.49 13.26 -9.73
N ARG A 69 5.27 12.21 -10.02
CA ARG A 69 6.10 11.47 -9.06
C ARG A 69 5.28 11.01 -7.84
N LEU A 70 4.11 10.46 -8.14
CA LEU A 70 3.08 10.13 -7.16
C LEU A 70 2.36 8.85 -7.58
N ALA A 71 1.98 8.03 -6.60
CA ALA A 71 1.11 6.87 -6.79
C ALA A 71 -0.03 6.87 -5.78
N ALA A 72 -1.22 6.45 -6.23
CA ALA A 72 -2.28 5.95 -5.37
C ALA A 72 -2.19 4.43 -5.33
N MET A 73 -2.30 3.85 -4.14
CA MET A 73 -2.07 2.43 -3.91
C MET A 73 -3.19 1.84 -3.09
N ARG A 74 -3.89 0.84 -3.63
CA ARG A 74 -4.91 0.06 -2.91
C ARG A 74 -4.30 -1.28 -2.50
N TYR A 75 -4.31 -1.54 -1.21
CA TYR A 75 -3.92 -2.85 -0.68
C TYR A 75 -5.16 -3.62 -0.27
N ASP A 76 -5.27 -4.84 -0.75
CA ASP A 76 -6.33 -5.77 -0.44
C ASP A 76 -5.71 -7.06 0.05
N ASN A 77 -6.12 -7.52 1.23
CA ASN A 77 -5.60 -8.74 1.80
C ASN A 77 -6.76 -9.50 2.44
N PRO A 78 -7.00 -10.77 2.06
CA PRO A 78 -8.14 -11.55 2.55
C PRO A 78 -8.09 -11.83 4.06
N ASP A 79 -6.92 -11.74 4.68
CA ASP A 79 -6.70 -11.98 6.10
C ASP A 79 -6.81 -10.71 6.97
N ILE A 80 -7.00 -9.53 6.36
CA ILE A 80 -7.30 -8.28 7.07
C ILE A 80 -8.71 -7.81 6.76
N SER A 81 -9.30 -7.03 7.66
CA SER A 81 -10.75 -6.78 7.62
C SER A 81 -11.21 -5.96 6.42
N GLU A 82 -10.39 -5.04 5.89
CA GLU A 82 -10.79 -4.18 4.76
C GLU A 82 -9.58 -3.73 3.92
N ALA A 83 -9.81 -3.66 2.60
CA ALA A 83 -8.90 -3.01 1.67
C ALA A 83 -8.84 -1.50 1.92
N PHE A 84 -7.69 -0.87 1.68
CA PHE A 84 -7.52 0.57 1.89
C PHE A 84 -6.59 1.21 0.88
N ILE A 85 -6.74 2.52 0.69
CA ILE A 85 -5.99 3.32 -0.27
C ILE A 85 -5.02 4.27 0.43
N GLU A 86 -3.80 4.37 -0.08
CA GLU A 86 -2.79 5.32 0.37
C GLU A 86 -2.08 6.00 -0.80
N TRP A 87 -1.82 7.28 -0.65
CA TRP A 87 -0.99 8.05 -1.57
C TRP A 87 0.48 8.07 -1.14
N VAL A 88 1.40 7.86 -2.08
CA VAL A 88 2.84 7.90 -1.84
C VAL A 88 3.59 8.66 -2.93
N SER A 89 4.56 9.47 -2.53
CA SER A 89 5.49 10.11 -3.46
C SER A 89 6.56 9.10 -3.89
N CYS A 90 6.77 8.93 -5.19
CA CYS A 90 7.69 7.92 -5.72
C CYS A 90 8.12 8.22 -7.17
N ASP A 91 9.20 7.58 -7.61
CA ASP A 91 9.75 7.77 -8.97
C ASP A 91 9.46 6.61 -9.91
N SER A 92 8.94 5.51 -9.38
CA SER A 92 8.61 4.30 -10.11
C SER A 92 7.59 3.47 -9.32
N PRO A 93 6.86 2.56 -9.98
CA PRO A 93 5.94 1.63 -9.31
C PRO A 93 6.64 0.77 -8.24
N ALA A 94 7.83 0.25 -8.53
CA ALA A 94 8.59 -0.54 -7.55
C ALA A 94 9.00 0.29 -6.31
N LYS A 95 9.37 1.58 -6.50
CA LYS A 95 9.61 2.47 -5.37
C LYS A 95 8.33 2.81 -4.60
N ALA A 96 7.17 2.82 -5.27
CA ALA A 96 5.88 3.04 -4.62
C ALA A 96 5.62 1.98 -3.55
N LEU A 97 5.86 0.69 -3.87
CA LEU A 97 5.75 -0.42 -2.91
C LEU A 97 6.61 -0.19 -1.65
N ILE A 98 7.86 0.23 -1.83
CA ILE A 98 8.79 0.48 -0.72
C ILE A 98 8.29 1.64 0.16
N GLU A 99 7.90 2.76 -0.44
CA GLU A 99 7.43 3.94 0.30
C GLU A 99 6.09 3.69 0.99
N TRP A 100 5.21 2.92 0.35
CA TRP A 100 3.95 2.49 0.94
C TRP A 100 4.17 1.59 2.16
N ARG A 101 5.04 0.58 2.07
CA ARG A 101 5.36 -0.30 3.20
C ARG A 101 5.91 0.49 4.38
N LYS A 102 6.84 1.43 4.14
CA LYS A 102 7.35 2.33 5.19
C LYS A 102 6.22 3.13 5.84
N LYS A 103 5.31 3.70 5.06
CA LYS A 103 4.20 4.53 5.54
C LYS A 103 3.23 3.71 6.40
N VAL A 104 2.83 2.54 5.93
CA VAL A 104 1.86 1.67 6.61
C VAL A 104 2.46 1.03 7.86
N VAL A 105 3.68 0.48 7.79
CA VAL A 105 4.36 -0.06 8.97
C VAL A 105 4.53 1.02 10.04
N ALA A 106 4.88 2.26 9.67
CA ALA A 106 4.98 3.36 10.63
C ALA A 106 3.62 3.67 11.29
N LYS A 107 2.52 3.73 10.51
CA LYS A 107 1.17 3.93 11.04
C LYS A 107 0.76 2.82 12.01
N TYR A 108 0.98 1.55 11.65
CA TYR A 108 0.58 0.42 12.48
C TYR A 108 1.46 0.22 13.73
N THR A 109 2.76 0.53 13.63
CA THR A 109 3.66 0.55 14.80
C THR A 109 3.22 1.62 15.80
N VAL A 110 2.81 2.80 15.32
CA VAL A 110 2.28 3.89 16.16
C VAL A 110 0.94 3.50 16.84
N ILE A 111 0.11 2.69 16.18
CA ILE A 111 -1.17 2.22 16.77
C ILE A 111 -0.93 1.11 17.81
N LYS A 112 0.00 0.17 17.56
CA LYS A 112 0.36 -0.89 18.52
C LYS A 112 1.13 -0.34 19.72
N GLY A 113 2.00 0.64 19.50
CA GLY A 113 2.66 1.41 20.54
C GLY A 113 1.70 2.46 21.10
N ASP A 114 0.72 2.00 21.89
CA ASP A 114 -0.12 2.76 22.80
C ASP A 114 -0.03 4.30 22.61
N ILE A 115 -0.98 4.90 21.90
CA ILE A 115 -1.05 6.35 21.62
C ILE A 115 -0.83 7.19 22.91
N SER A 116 -1.18 6.62 24.07
CA SER A 116 -0.93 7.16 25.41
C SER A 116 0.55 7.44 25.73
N GLN A 117 1.49 6.68 25.16
CA GLN A 117 2.92 6.86 25.39
C GLN A 117 3.53 8.01 24.55
N ILE A 118 3.00 8.25 23.35
CA ILE A 118 3.49 9.33 22.47
C ILE A 118 3.05 10.71 23.01
N VAL A 119 1.86 10.80 23.61
CA VAL A 119 1.37 12.07 24.20
C VAL A 119 2.18 12.43 25.46
N ASN A 120 2.58 11.45 26.27
CA ASN A 120 3.35 11.70 27.49
C ASN A 120 4.79 12.20 27.25
N GLN A 121 5.38 12.01 26.07
CA GLN A 121 6.70 12.58 25.76
C GLN A 121 6.66 14.03 25.29
N ARG A 122 5.51 14.56 24.86
CA ARG A 122 5.37 15.97 24.44
C ARG A 122 4.99 16.93 25.57
N SER A 123 4.56 16.41 26.72
CA SER A 123 4.22 17.23 27.90
C SER A 123 5.37 17.34 28.92
N ALA A 124 6.55 16.84 28.60
CA ALA A 124 7.73 16.86 29.48
C ALA A 124 8.88 17.76 28.97
N LEU A 125 8.60 18.70 28.06
CA LEU A 125 9.52 19.76 27.63
C LEU A 125 9.00 21.14 28.04
#